data_AF-A0AAV2PZN9-F1
#
_entry.id   AF-A0AAV2PZN9-F1
#
_cell.length_a   1.000
_cell.length_b   1.000
_cell.length_c   1.000
_cell.angle_alpha   90.00
_cell.angle_beta   90.00
_cell.angle_gamma   90.00
#
_symmetry.space_group_name_H-M   'P 1'
#
loop_
_entity.id
_entity.type
_entity.pdbx_description
1 polymer ?
#
loop_
_entity_poly.entity_id
_entity_poly.type
_entity_poly.pdbx_seq_one_letter_code
_entity_poly.pdbx_strand_id
1 'polypeptide(L)'
;LFSINPMFLLSFHVKMTDTYSQKKQKTLFKTLLGSDEAIVVKKQNYFAKGHLAPDSDFVYGYQQDATYYFINAVPQWQAFNNGNWKALEFSVRDLAVEHDRDLDVWTGAIGVLEMPDKNNNLVPIVLGQSFKKDLIPAPALMWK
;
A
#
# COMPACT_ATOMS: atom_id res chain seq x y z
N LEU A 1 -36.35 -8.98 -28.74
CA LEU A 1 -35.35 -9.68 -27.90
C LEU A 1 -34.00 -9.03 -28.16
N PHE A 2 -33.57 -8.13 -27.27
CA PHE A 2 -32.30 -7.40 -27.43
C PHE A 2 -31.13 -8.36 -27.22
N SER A 3 -30.31 -8.53 -28.26
CA SER A 3 -29.01 -9.20 -28.17
C SER A 3 -28.04 -8.26 -27.47
N ILE A 4 -27.64 -8.61 -26.25
CA ILE A 4 -26.60 -7.89 -25.52
C ILE A 4 -25.26 -8.27 -26.19
N ASN A 5 -24.64 -7.30 -26.83
CA ASN A 5 -23.32 -7.44 -27.45
C ASN A 5 -22.30 -7.71 -26.33
N PRO A 6 -21.57 -8.85 -26.30
CA PRO A 6 -20.67 -9.21 -25.21
C PRO A 6 -19.42 -8.30 -25.09
N MET A 7 -19.30 -7.30 -25.96
CA MET A 7 -18.21 -6.32 -25.99
C MET A 7 -18.36 -5.19 -24.94
N PHE A 8 -19.06 -5.42 -23.82
CA PHE A 8 -19.25 -4.44 -22.73
C PHE A 8 -19.00 -4.96 -21.32
N LEU A 9 -18.39 -6.14 -21.17
CA LEU A 9 -17.84 -6.59 -19.90
C LEU A 9 -16.32 -6.69 -20.01
N LEU A 10 -15.67 -5.54 -20.23
CA LEU A 10 -14.24 -5.38 -19.95
C LEU A 10 -14.08 -5.50 -18.43
N SER A 11 -13.91 -6.73 -17.98
CA SER A 11 -13.69 -7.03 -16.59
C SER A 11 -12.34 -6.45 -16.17
N PHE A 12 -12.35 -5.47 -15.27
CA PHE A 12 -11.16 -4.85 -14.68
C PHE A 12 -10.52 -5.80 -13.68
N HIS A 13 -9.90 -6.88 -14.15
CA HIS A 13 -9.24 -7.83 -13.26
C HIS A 13 -7.76 -7.49 -13.10
N VAL A 14 -7.43 -6.73 -12.05
CA VAL A 14 -6.07 -6.71 -11.51
C VAL A 14 -6.00 -7.62 -10.31
N LYS A 15 -5.10 -8.60 -10.38
CA LYS A 15 -4.75 -9.41 -9.22
C LYS A 15 -3.96 -8.52 -8.26
N MET A 16 -4.61 -8.09 -7.17
CA MET A 16 -4.00 -7.24 -6.14
C MET A 16 -2.71 -7.84 -5.59
N THR A 17 -2.64 -9.17 -5.47
CA THR A 17 -1.44 -9.91 -5.07
C THR A 17 -0.25 -9.63 -5.97
N ASP A 18 -0.47 -9.51 -7.28
CA ASP A 18 0.59 -9.32 -8.26
C ASP A 18 1.11 -7.88 -8.22
N THR A 19 0.22 -6.92 -7.94
CA THR A 19 0.52 -5.49 -7.85
C THR A 19 1.60 -5.19 -6.79
N TYR A 20 1.54 -5.88 -5.66
CA TYR A 20 2.53 -5.75 -4.57
C TYR A 20 3.80 -6.59 -4.77
N SER A 21 3.92 -7.35 -5.86
CA SER A 21 5.14 -8.12 -6.12
C SER A 21 6.33 -7.20 -6.46
N GLN A 22 7.50 -7.48 -5.89
CA GLN A 22 8.73 -6.74 -6.18
C GLN A 22 9.07 -6.73 -7.67
N LYS A 23 8.76 -7.82 -8.40
CA LYS A 23 8.96 -7.91 -9.85
C LYS A 23 8.14 -6.83 -10.59
N LYS A 24 6.86 -6.68 -10.25
CA LYS A 24 6.00 -5.65 -10.87
C LYS A 24 6.40 -4.25 -10.46
N GLN A 25 6.81 -4.05 -9.20
CA GLN A 25 7.29 -2.75 -8.73
C GLN A 25 8.60 -2.33 -9.40
N LYS A 26 9.52 -3.27 -9.65
CA LYS A 26 10.73 -2.98 -10.43
C LYS A 26 10.37 -2.47 -11.83
N THR A 27 9.42 -3.13 -12.51
CA THR A 27 8.91 -2.66 -13.81
C THR A 27 8.22 -1.30 -13.67
N LEU A 28 7.42 -1.09 -12.62
CA LEU A 28 6.73 0.16 -12.35
C LEU A 28 7.72 1.33 -12.22
N PHE A 29 8.73 1.22 -11.34
CA PHE A 29 9.70 2.30 -11.14
C PHE A 29 10.53 2.57 -12.39
N LYS A 30 10.90 1.54 -13.13
CA LYS A 30 11.56 1.72 -14.43
C LYS A 30 10.70 2.56 -15.38
N THR A 31 9.41 2.25 -15.45
CA THR A 31 8.46 2.95 -16.33
C THR A 31 8.21 4.39 -15.87
N LEU A 32 7.94 4.60 -14.57
CA LEU A 32 7.61 5.93 -14.03
C LEU A 32 8.82 6.85 -13.95
N LEU A 33 9.95 6.34 -13.47
CA LEU A 33 11.14 7.16 -13.17
C LEU A 33 12.13 7.19 -14.33
N GLY A 34 11.96 6.32 -15.33
CA GLY A 34 12.78 6.32 -16.55
C GLY A 34 14.23 5.84 -16.36
N SER A 35 14.57 5.20 -15.24
CA SER A 35 15.90 4.64 -14.97
C SER A 35 15.81 3.32 -14.19
N ASP A 36 16.69 2.37 -14.51
CA ASP A 36 16.84 1.10 -13.77
C ASP A 36 17.53 1.28 -12.41
N GLU A 37 18.13 2.44 -12.16
CA GLU A 37 18.92 2.76 -10.97
C GLU A 37 18.19 3.65 -9.96
N ALA A 38 17.08 4.28 -10.37
CA ALA A 38 16.33 5.22 -9.54
C ALA A 38 15.90 4.58 -8.21
N ILE A 39 15.45 3.31 -8.25
CA ILE A 39 15.17 2.52 -7.06
C ILE A 39 15.61 1.08 -7.28
N VAL A 40 16.63 0.66 -6.53
CA VAL A 40 17.02 -0.76 -6.48
C VAL A 40 16.01 -1.51 -5.61
N VAL A 41 14.99 -2.09 -6.25
CA VAL A 41 13.94 -2.88 -5.58
C VAL A 41 14.52 -4.17 -5.01
N LYS A 42 14.96 -4.10 -3.76
CA LYS A 42 15.51 -5.19 -2.94
C LYS A 42 15.42 -4.82 -1.46
N LYS A 43 15.49 -5.82 -0.59
CA LYS A 43 15.54 -5.70 0.89
C LYS A 43 14.38 -4.89 1.48
N GLN A 44 14.51 -3.57 1.54
CA GLN A 44 13.54 -2.66 2.19
C GLN A 44 12.97 -1.62 1.20
N ASN A 45 13.47 -1.60 -0.04
CA ASN A 45 13.13 -0.61 -1.07
C ASN A 45 12.02 -1.12 -2.00
N TYR A 46 10.88 -1.48 -1.42
CA TYR A 46 9.68 -1.88 -2.14
C TYR A 46 8.44 -1.52 -1.31
N PHE A 47 7.30 -1.38 -1.95
CA PHE A 47 6.01 -1.22 -1.28
C PHE A 47 5.48 -2.56 -0.78
N ALA A 48 5.29 -2.66 0.52
CA ALA A 48 4.54 -3.73 1.15
C ALA A 48 3.09 -3.31 1.37
N LYS A 49 2.29 -4.30 1.76
CA LYS A 49 0.91 -4.09 2.24
C LYS A 49 1.02 -3.55 3.66
N GLY A 50 1.03 -2.22 3.81
CA GLY A 50 0.99 -1.58 5.12
C GLY A 50 -0.42 -1.60 5.66
N HIS A 51 -0.64 -2.28 6.78
CA HIS A 51 -1.97 -2.43 7.38
C HIS A 51 -2.40 -1.13 8.05
N LEU A 52 -3.67 -0.73 7.88
CA LEU A 52 -4.26 0.41 8.58
C LEU A 52 -4.63 0.00 10.02
N ALA A 53 -5.31 -1.13 10.15
CA ALA A 53 -5.51 -1.82 11.43
C ALA A 53 -4.59 -3.06 11.49
N PRO A 54 -3.52 -3.06 12.28
CA PRO A 54 -2.62 -4.21 12.38
C PRO A 54 -3.27 -5.37 13.13
N ASP A 55 -2.88 -6.61 12.81
CA ASP A 55 -3.43 -7.82 13.44
C ASP A 55 -3.22 -7.86 14.95
N SER A 56 -2.09 -7.33 15.40
CA SER A 56 -1.66 -7.30 16.80
C SER A 56 -2.54 -6.43 17.69
N ASP A 57 -3.47 -5.65 17.12
CA ASP A 57 -4.46 -4.86 17.87
C ASP A 57 -5.72 -5.68 18.19
N PHE A 58 -5.84 -6.92 17.69
CA PHE A 58 -7.00 -7.77 17.86
C PHE A 58 -6.69 -9.07 18.60
N VAL A 59 -7.63 -9.51 19.44
CA VAL A 59 -7.49 -10.70 20.29
C VAL A 59 -7.94 -11.97 19.56
N TYR A 60 -9.01 -11.89 18.77
CA TYR A 60 -9.59 -13.07 18.13
C TYR A 60 -9.00 -13.32 16.74
N GLY A 61 -8.71 -14.60 16.43
CA GLY A 61 -8.09 -14.99 15.16
C GLY A 61 -8.87 -14.53 13.91
N TYR A 62 -10.20 -14.56 13.94
CA TYR A 62 -11.00 -14.09 12.79
C TYR A 62 -10.88 -12.57 12.56
N GLN A 63 -10.62 -11.78 13.61
CA GLN A 63 -10.34 -10.35 13.48
C GLN A 63 -8.93 -10.12 12.92
N GLN A 64 -7.96 -10.89 13.40
CA GLN A 64 -6.58 -10.87 12.88
C GLN A 64 -6.56 -11.21 11.39
N ASP A 65 -7.25 -12.28 10.98
CA ASP A 65 -7.39 -12.68 9.57
C ASP A 65 -8.02 -11.57 8.72
N ALA A 66 -9.02 -10.86 9.26
CA ALA A 66 -9.66 -9.76 8.55
C ALA A 66 -8.70 -8.59 8.25
N THR A 67 -7.63 -8.42 9.03
CA THR A 67 -6.63 -7.37 8.77
C THR A 67 -5.82 -7.60 7.49
N TYR A 68 -5.77 -8.83 6.97
CA TYR A 68 -5.01 -9.19 5.77
C TYR A 68 -5.77 -8.93 4.45
N TYR A 69 -7.04 -8.48 4.51
CA TYR A 69 -7.77 -8.05 3.32
C TYR A 69 -7.20 -6.74 2.76
N PHE A 70 -7.14 -6.62 1.43
CA PHE A 70 -6.57 -5.44 0.76
C PHE A 70 -7.28 -4.12 1.05
N ILE A 71 -8.54 -4.15 1.50
CA ILE A 71 -9.26 -2.93 1.94
C ILE A 71 -8.59 -2.28 3.16
N ASN A 72 -7.87 -3.07 3.96
CA ASN A 72 -7.12 -2.62 5.14
C ASN A 72 -5.66 -2.31 4.80
N ALA A 73 -5.25 -2.31 3.54
CA ALA A 73 -3.85 -2.16 3.15
C ALA A 73 -3.62 -1.01 2.18
N VAL A 74 -2.58 -0.22 2.46
CA VAL A 74 -2.06 0.80 1.55
C VAL A 74 -0.59 0.51 1.21
N PRO A 75 -0.07 0.96 0.05
CA PRO A 75 1.34 0.82 -0.28
C PRO A 75 2.20 1.58 0.75
N GLN A 76 3.06 0.88 1.48
CA GLN A 76 4.03 1.51 2.36
C GLN A 76 5.42 1.02 2.00
N TRP A 77 6.41 1.91 1.97
CA TRP A 77 7.81 1.49 1.85
C TRP A 77 8.11 0.45 2.93
N GLN A 78 8.70 -0.69 2.57
CA GLN A 78 8.96 -1.77 3.51
C GLN A 78 9.86 -1.28 4.66
N ALA A 79 10.83 -0.40 4.38
CA ALA A 79 11.63 0.29 5.41
C ALA A 79 10.78 1.07 6.43
N PHE A 80 9.70 1.72 5.96
CA PHE A 80 8.79 2.47 6.82
C PHE A 80 7.84 1.52 7.58
N ASN A 81 7.18 0.62 6.86
CA ASN A 81 6.23 -0.37 7.39
C ASN A 81 6.86 -1.22 8.51
N ASN A 82 8.01 -1.84 8.23
CA ASN A 82 8.71 -2.69 9.20
C ASN A 82 9.75 -1.92 10.05
N GLY A 83 9.69 -0.60 10.03
CA GLY A 83 10.54 0.30 10.80
C GLY A 83 9.69 1.24 11.65
N ASN A 84 9.70 2.52 11.30
CA ASN A 84 9.06 3.58 12.09
C ASN A 84 7.56 3.33 12.33
N TRP A 85 6.83 2.79 11.34
CA TRP A 85 5.40 2.53 11.49
C TRP A 85 5.13 1.43 12.53
N LYS A 86 5.85 0.32 12.43
CA LYS A 86 5.80 -0.76 13.43
C LYS A 86 6.18 -0.27 14.83
N ALA A 87 7.18 0.61 14.93
CA ALA A 87 7.57 1.20 16.22
C ALA A 87 6.44 2.06 16.82
N LEU A 88 5.79 2.90 16.00
CA LEU A 88 4.63 3.69 16.42
C LEU A 88 3.48 2.80 16.90
N GLU A 89 3.18 1.73 16.16
CA GLU A 89 2.15 0.76 16.55
C GLU A 89 2.46 0.09 17.91
N PHE A 90 3.72 -0.26 18.18
CA PHE A 90 4.12 -0.74 19.51
C PHE A 90 3.91 0.33 20.58
N SER A 91 4.37 1.55 20.35
CA SER A 91 4.23 2.63 21.33
C SER A 91 2.78 2.96 21.68
N VAL A 92 1.85 2.86 20.73
CA VAL A 92 0.40 3.04 21.00
C VAL A 92 -0.14 1.93 21.91
N ARG A 93 0.29 0.67 21.73
CA ARG A 93 -0.10 -0.42 22.63
C ARG A 93 0.52 -0.28 24.01
N ASP A 94 1.80 0.08 24.06
CA ASP A 94 2.50 0.32 25.33
C ASP A 94 1.81 1.44 26.12
N LEU A 95 1.35 2.50 25.44
CA LEU A 95 0.58 3.60 26.05
C LEU A 95 -0.75 3.10 26.66
N ALA A 96 -1.49 2.25 25.95
CA ALA A 96 -2.73 1.66 26.46
C ALA A 96 -2.49 0.81 27.72
N VAL A 97 -1.41 0.02 27.71
CA VAL A 97 -1.00 -0.83 28.85
C VAL A 97 -0.53 0.01 30.04
N GLU A 98 0.32 1.01 29.81
CA GLU A 98 0.87 1.88 30.85
C GLU A 98 -0.24 2.61 31.61
N HIS A 99 -1.31 3.00 30.91
CA HIS A 99 -2.42 3.74 31.50
C HIS A 99 -3.61 2.88 31.93
N ASP A 100 -3.60 1.57 31.67
CA ASP A 100 -4.73 0.66 31.93
C ASP A 100 -6.04 1.19 31.34
N ARG A 101 -6.01 1.54 30.04
CA ARG A 101 -7.12 2.15 29.30
C ARG A 101 -7.21 1.63 27.88
N ASP A 102 -8.45 1.53 27.41
CA ASP A 102 -8.74 1.34 26.00
C ASP A 102 -8.47 2.65 25.23
N LEU A 103 -7.91 2.52 24.01
CA LEU A 103 -7.67 3.64 23.11
C LEU A 103 -8.53 3.47 21.85
N ASP A 104 -9.25 4.53 21.48
CA ASP A 104 -9.81 4.65 20.14
C ASP A 104 -8.72 5.15 19.20
N VAL A 105 -8.32 4.31 18.24
CA VAL A 105 -7.24 4.61 17.30
C VAL A 105 -7.80 4.73 15.89
N TRP A 106 -7.59 5.91 15.28
CA TRP A 106 -7.91 6.12 13.86
C TRP A 106 -6.63 6.08 13.07
N THR A 107 -6.62 5.37 11.95
CA THR A 107 -5.45 5.30 11.08
C THR A 107 -5.86 5.63 9.66
N GLY A 108 -5.03 6.39 8.98
CA GLY A 108 -5.30 6.75 7.60
C GLY A 108 -4.06 7.16 6.83
N ALA A 109 -4.31 7.46 5.57
CA ALA A 109 -3.30 7.86 4.62
C ALA A 109 -3.79 9.08 3.84
N ILE A 110 -2.89 10.00 3.50
CA ILE A 110 -3.23 11.24 2.80
C ILE A 110 -2.23 11.55 1.68
N GLY A 111 -2.77 12.12 0.60
CA GLY A 111 -2.01 12.49 -0.60
C GLY A 111 -1.53 11.29 -1.42
N VAL A 112 -0.80 11.57 -2.49
CA VAL A 112 -0.11 10.58 -3.32
C VAL A 112 1.37 10.91 -3.30
N LEU A 113 2.22 9.92 -3.01
CA LEU A 113 3.66 10.06 -3.05
C LEU A 113 4.08 10.43 -4.47
N GLU A 114 4.88 11.48 -4.60
CA GLU A 114 5.52 11.86 -5.85
C GLU A 114 7.03 11.66 -5.74
N MET A 115 7.66 11.24 -6.84
CA MET A 115 9.12 11.07 -6.92
C MET A 115 9.64 11.68 -8.21
N PRO A 116 10.89 12.21 -8.23
CA PRO A 116 11.47 12.75 -9.44
C PRO A 116 11.76 11.64 -10.46
N ASP A 117 11.36 11.85 -11.71
CA ASP A 117 11.81 11.07 -12.85
C ASP A 117 13.25 11.43 -13.26
N LYS A 118 13.79 10.76 -14.29
CA LYS A 118 15.12 11.05 -14.85
C LYS A 118 15.34 12.50 -15.32
N ASN A 119 14.27 13.25 -15.54
CA ASN A 119 14.30 14.64 -15.97
C ASN A 119 13.98 15.59 -14.79
N ASN A 120 13.92 15.08 -13.56
CA ASN A 120 13.59 15.80 -12.33
C ASN A 120 12.14 16.33 -12.27
N ASN A 121 11.21 15.75 -13.05
CA ASN A 121 9.79 16.02 -12.91
C ASN A 121 9.19 15.12 -11.84
N LEU A 122 8.37 15.68 -10.95
CA LEU A 122 7.65 14.87 -9.97
C LEU A 122 6.55 14.06 -10.65
N VAL A 123 6.60 12.74 -10.47
CA VAL A 123 5.59 11.81 -10.98
C VAL A 123 4.92 11.06 -9.82
N PRO A 124 3.58 10.91 -9.85
CA PRO A 124 2.86 10.21 -8.80
C PRO A 124 3.17 8.70 -8.85
N ILE A 125 3.36 8.11 -7.68
CA ILE A 125 3.62 6.69 -7.53
C ILE A 125 2.30 5.96 -7.34
N VAL A 126 1.84 5.30 -8.41
CA VAL A 126 0.62 4.50 -8.39
C VAL A 126 0.90 3.06 -8.81
N LEU A 127 0.54 2.11 -7.95
CA LEU A 127 0.75 0.70 -8.19
C LEU A 127 -0.42 0.11 -8.99
N GLY A 128 -0.08 -0.82 -9.89
CA GLY A 128 -1.04 -1.57 -10.70
C GLY A 128 -1.59 -0.72 -11.84
N GLN A 129 -1.27 -1.10 -13.08
CA GLN A 129 -1.89 -0.55 -14.27
C GLN A 129 -2.81 -1.58 -14.91
N SER A 130 -4.04 -1.18 -15.23
CA SER A 130 -4.94 -1.95 -16.09
C SER A 130 -5.65 -1.04 -17.06
N PHE A 131 -5.56 -1.36 -18.36
CA PHE A 131 -6.18 -0.58 -19.44
C PHE A 131 -6.03 0.94 -19.27
N LYS A 132 -4.82 1.39 -18.91
CA LYS A 132 -4.46 2.81 -18.70
C LYS A 132 -5.14 3.49 -17.49
N LYS A 133 -5.66 2.72 -16.54
CA LYS A 133 -6.05 3.23 -15.22
C LYS A 133 -5.06 2.77 -14.16
N ASP A 134 -4.59 3.76 -13.44
CA ASP A 134 -3.83 3.66 -12.20
C ASP A 134 -4.77 3.24 -11.07
N LEU A 135 -4.39 2.25 -10.27
CA LEU A 135 -5.32 1.59 -9.34
C LEU A 135 -5.06 1.91 -7.87
N ILE A 136 -3.81 1.82 -7.42
CA ILE A 136 -3.48 1.87 -5.99
C ILE A 136 -2.45 2.97 -5.72
N PRO A 137 -2.86 4.20 -5.38
CA PRO A 137 -1.91 5.26 -5.09
C PRO A 137 -1.08 4.91 -3.84
N ALA A 138 0.23 5.07 -3.92
CA ALA A 138 1.06 5.08 -2.72
C ALA A 138 0.83 6.41 -1.98
N PRO A 139 0.45 6.39 -0.70
CA PRO A 139 0.20 7.62 0.04
C PRO A 139 1.48 8.43 0.26
N ALA A 140 1.33 9.76 0.27
CA ALA A 140 2.42 10.67 0.61
C ALA A 140 2.73 10.65 2.11
N LEU A 141 1.68 10.55 2.94
CA LEU A 141 1.78 10.54 4.40
C LEU A 141 0.83 9.50 5.00
N MET A 142 1.26 8.94 6.13
CA MET A 142 0.45 8.10 7.00
C MET A 142 0.22 8.83 8.32
N TRP A 143 -0.93 8.60 8.95
CA TRP A 143 -1.25 9.14 10.26
C TRP A 143 -1.96 8.07 11.12
N LYS A 144 -1.76 8.17 12.42
CA LYS A 144 -2.40 7.39 13.47
C LYS A 144 -2.67 8.31 14.65
#